data_AF-V4JFM2-F1
#
_entry.id   AF-V4JFM2-F1
#
_cell.length_a   1.000
_cell.length_b   1.000
_cell.length_c   1.000
_cell.angle_alpha   90.00
_cell.angle_beta   90.00
_cell.angle_gamma   90.00
#
_symmetry.space_group_name_H-M   'P 1'
#
loop_
_entity.id
_entity.type
_entity.pdbx_description
1 polymer ?
#
loop_
_entity_poly.entity_id
_entity_poly.type
_entity_poly.pdbx_seq_one_letter_code
_entity_poly.pdbx_strand_id
1 'polypeptide(L)'
;MAVAIARFQEKWEEKWVSFFVAILFRSQVSFFVAKKSGCPFSWHAFSWHGVREAAFTVVSLVTSTGFATVDHVHWPDFLPVLLLLLAFVGGCGGSTAGGMKVMRAMLLAKQGFYEVRRLIHPRAMTKLRIGRRVVDAQLMQSVWGYFALYMITFVICGL
;
A
#
# COMPACT_ATOMS: atom_id res chain seq x y z
N MET A 1 16.78 -14.01 13.74
CA MET A 1 15.30 -14.11 13.64
C MET A 1 14.70 -12.91 12.93
N ALA A 2 15.02 -11.69 13.38
CA ALA A 2 14.57 -10.44 12.75
C ALA A 2 15.06 -10.28 11.30
N VAL A 3 16.33 -10.64 11.01
CA VAL A 3 16.96 -10.37 9.70
C VAL A 3 16.25 -11.05 8.51
N ALA A 4 15.81 -12.30 8.65
CA ALA A 4 15.11 -13.01 7.57
C ALA A 4 13.69 -12.50 7.33
N ILE A 5 13.03 -12.04 8.40
CA ILE A 5 11.70 -11.42 8.32
C ILE A 5 11.85 -10.03 7.70
N ALA A 6 12.86 -9.26 8.11
CA ALA A 6 13.19 -7.95 7.56
C ALA A 6 13.53 -8.03 6.07
N ARG A 7 14.38 -8.96 5.63
CA ARG A 7 14.69 -9.14 4.19
C ARG A 7 13.48 -9.57 3.36
N PHE A 8 12.60 -10.41 3.93
CA PHE A 8 11.37 -10.80 3.22
C PHE A 8 10.37 -9.65 3.16
N GLN A 9 10.28 -8.85 4.22
CA GLN A 9 9.49 -7.63 4.29
C GLN A 9 9.99 -6.60 3.28
N GLU A 10 11.29 -6.35 3.21
CA GLU A 10 11.94 -5.44 2.25
C GLU A 10 11.62 -5.85 0.81
N LYS A 11 11.75 -7.14 0.49
CA LYS A 11 11.37 -7.67 -0.83
C LYS A 11 9.86 -7.57 -1.13
N TRP A 12 9.01 -7.57 -0.11
CA TRP A 12 7.57 -7.39 -0.27
C TRP A 12 7.22 -5.91 -0.42
N GLU A 13 7.83 -5.03 0.37
CA GLU A 13 7.77 -3.57 0.25
C GLU A 13 8.20 -3.14 -1.15
N GLU A 14 9.34 -3.63 -1.65
CA GLU A 14 9.79 -3.38 -3.02
C GLU A 14 8.74 -3.79 -4.05
N LYS A 15 8.14 -4.98 -3.90
CA LYS A 15 7.10 -5.47 -4.83
C LYS A 15 5.83 -4.64 -4.76
N TRP A 16 5.41 -4.21 -3.57
CA TRP A 16 4.23 -3.38 -3.37
C TRP A 16 4.43 -1.96 -3.90
N VAL A 17 5.55 -1.34 -3.56
CA VAL A 17 5.94 -0.04 -4.08
C VAL A 17 6.06 -0.12 -5.60
N SER A 18 6.72 -1.16 -6.14
CA SER A 18 6.83 -1.34 -7.60
C SER A 18 5.47 -1.61 -8.26
N PHE A 19 4.57 -2.36 -7.62
CA PHE A 19 3.21 -2.58 -8.12
C PHE A 19 2.40 -1.29 -8.17
N PHE A 20 2.49 -0.46 -7.13
CA PHE A 20 1.79 0.83 -7.08
C PHE A 20 2.41 1.88 -7.99
N VAL A 21 3.73 1.96 -8.05
CA VAL A 21 4.45 2.77 -9.03
C VAL A 21 4.06 2.32 -10.44
N ALA A 22 3.95 1.01 -10.71
CA ALA A 22 3.47 0.50 -11.99
C ALA A 22 1.99 0.83 -12.26
N ILE A 23 1.12 0.88 -11.25
CA ILE A 23 -0.26 1.35 -11.36
C ILE A 23 -0.31 2.84 -11.68
N LEU A 24 0.51 3.66 -11.02
CA LEU A 24 0.61 5.09 -11.31
C LEU A 24 1.19 5.32 -12.71
N PHE A 25 2.24 4.60 -13.09
CA PHE A 25 2.75 4.63 -14.47
C PHE A 25 1.71 4.18 -15.49
N ARG A 26 0.96 3.11 -15.22
CA ARG A 26 -0.15 2.66 -16.08
C ARG A 26 -1.30 3.65 -16.12
N SER A 27 -1.64 4.30 -15.01
CA SER A 27 -2.72 5.28 -14.98
C SER A 27 -2.33 6.56 -15.72
N GLN A 28 -1.06 6.97 -15.64
CA GLN A 28 -0.48 8.02 -16.48
C GLN A 28 -0.50 7.62 -17.97
N VAL A 29 -0.13 6.40 -18.32
CA VAL A 29 -0.20 5.89 -19.71
C VAL A 29 -1.66 5.78 -20.20
N SER A 30 -2.58 5.33 -19.35
CA SER A 30 -4.02 5.22 -19.68
C SER A 30 -4.66 6.61 -19.82
N PHE A 31 -4.18 7.61 -19.06
CA PHE A 31 -4.52 9.02 -19.22
C PHE A 31 -3.97 9.60 -20.54
N PHE A 32 -2.77 9.17 -20.96
CA PHE A 32 -2.20 9.45 -22.28
C PHE A 32 -3.01 8.81 -23.43
N VAL A 33 -3.54 7.58 -23.25
CA VAL A 33 -4.36 6.89 -24.25
C VAL A 33 -5.77 7.50 -24.32
N ALA A 34 -6.36 7.87 -23.19
CA ALA A 34 -7.65 8.58 -23.12
C ALA A 34 -7.59 9.97 -23.77
N LYS A 35 -6.41 10.60 -23.85
CA LYS A 35 -6.18 11.85 -24.59
C LYS A 35 -6.34 11.76 -26.11
N LYS A 36 -6.46 10.55 -26.71
CA LYS A 36 -6.86 10.42 -28.12
C LYS A 36 -8.32 10.86 -28.38
N SER A 37 -9.08 11.19 -27.33
CA SER A 37 -10.52 11.50 -27.35
C SER A 37 -10.90 12.99 -27.24
N GLY A 38 -9.95 13.95 -27.24
CA GLY A 38 -10.26 15.36 -27.52
C GLY A 38 -10.61 16.30 -26.35
N CYS A 39 -10.12 16.10 -25.13
CA CYS A 39 -10.29 17.09 -24.04
C CYS A 39 -9.17 18.16 -24.05
N PRO A 40 -9.48 19.46 -23.79
CA PRO A 40 -8.52 20.55 -23.78
C PRO A 40 -7.78 20.57 -22.42
N PHE A 41 -6.85 19.63 -22.24
CA PHE A 41 -5.95 19.64 -21.08
C PHE A 41 -4.52 19.91 -21.56
N SER A 42 -3.94 21.04 -21.12
CA SER A 42 -2.64 21.57 -21.56
C SER A 42 -1.52 20.52 -21.44
N TRP A 43 -0.64 20.49 -22.45
CA TRP A 43 0.33 19.44 -22.75
C TRP A 43 1.76 19.70 -22.22
N HIS A 44 1.94 20.61 -21.26
CA HIS A 44 3.21 20.70 -20.54
C HIS A 44 3.21 19.66 -19.40
N ALA A 45 4.03 18.62 -19.33
CA ALA A 45 4.97 17.99 -20.23
C ALA A 45 5.29 16.63 -19.57
N PHE A 46 5.67 15.61 -20.34
CA PHE A 46 6.55 14.57 -19.80
C PHE A 46 7.89 15.26 -19.49
N SER A 47 7.91 16.02 -18.40
CA SER A 47 9.04 16.77 -17.90
C SER A 47 9.61 15.98 -16.75
N TRP A 48 10.92 15.96 -16.65
CA TRP A 48 11.64 15.41 -15.51
C TRP A 48 11.09 15.97 -14.17
N HIS A 49 10.58 17.20 -14.20
CA HIS A 49 9.94 17.83 -13.05
C HIS A 49 8.67 17.11 -12.59
N GLY A 50 7.76 16.76 -13.50
CA GLY A 50 6.48 16.13 -13.16
C GLY A 50 6.65 14.70 -12.64
N VAL A 51 7.63 13.96 -13.17
CA VAL A 51 7.97 12.62 -12.65
C VAL A 51 8.54 12.73 -11.23
N ARG A 52 9.42 13.70 -11.00
CA ARG A 52 10.00 13.94 -9.67
C ARG A 52 8.94 14.34 -8.64
N GLU A 53 8.03 15.24 -9.00
CA GLU A 53 6.94 15.68 -8.12
C GLU A 53 5.98 14.53 -7.79
N ALA A 54 5.58 13.73 -8.79
CA ALA A 54 4.75 12.56 -8.56
C ALA A 54 5.43 11.54 -7.63
N ALA A 55 6.71 11.24 -7.87
CA ALA A 55 7.47 10.33 -7.01
C ALA A 55 7.61 10.88 -5.58
N PHE A 56 7.88 12.18 -5.42
CA PHE A 56 8.00 12.83 -4.11
C PHE A 56 6.69 12.77 -3.32
N THR A 57 5.55 13.11 -3.95
CA THR A 57 4.22 13.02 -3.32
C THR A 57 3.92 11.60 -2.85
N VAL A 58 4.18 10.60 -3.69
CA VAL A 58 3.93 9.18 -3.35
C VAL A 58 4.77 8.77 -2.14
N VAL A 59 6.08 9.05 -2.18
CA VAL A 59 6.99 8.69 -1.08
C VAL A 59 6.61 9.42 0.20
N SER A 60 6.25 10.70 0.12
CA SER A 60 5.89 11.48 1.30
C SER A 60 4.60 10.98 1.95
N LEU A 61 3.57 10.64 1.15
CA LEU A 61 2.31 10.11 1.68
C LEU A 61 2.47 8.69 2.23
N VAL A 62 3.21 7.81 1.54
CA VAL A 62 3.49 6.44 2.01
C VAL A 62 4.31 6.42 3.30
N THR A 63 5.22 7.39 3.48
CA THR A 63 6.00 7.54 4.72
C THR A 63 5.23 8.30 5.80
N SER A 64 3.99 8.73 5.53
CA SER A 64 3.17 9.57 6.41
C SER A 64 3.89 10.86 6.85
N THR A 65 4.81 11.37 6.02
CA THR A 65 5.50 12.65 6.29
C THR A 65 4.63 13.85 5.95
N GLY A 66 3.73 13.70 4.97
CA GLY A 66 2.70 14.71 4.67
C GLY A 66 3.20 15.96 3.96
N PHE A 67 4.34 15.89 3.27
CA PHE A 67 4.84 16.98 2.43
C PHE A 67 4.13 16.99 1.07
N ALA A 68 3.63 18.15 0.68
CA ALA A 68 3.06 18.40 -0.64
C ALA A 68 3.88 19.50 -1.32
N THR A 69 4.35 19.24 -2.54
CA THR A 69 5.12 20.19 -3.36
C THR A 69 4.30 20.79 -4.51
N VAL A 70 3.13 20.22 -4.81
CA VAL A 70 2.27 20.60 -5.92
C VAL A 70 0.81 20.55 -5.53
N ASP A 71 -0.01 21.43 -6.14
CA ASP A 71 -1.46 21.40 -5.96
C ASP A 71 -2.08 20.22 -6.71
N HIS A 72 -2.66 19.29 -5.94
CA HIS A 72 -3.30 18.08 -6.45
C HIS A 72 -4.73 18.29 -6.96
N VAL A 73 -5.24 19.52 -6.93
CA VAL A 73 -6.62 19.88 -7.36
C VAL A 73 -6.86 19.59 -8.84
N HIS A 74 -5.82 19.63 -9.66
CA HIS A 74 -5.91 19.40 -11.10
C HIS A 74 -5.68 17.94 -11.49
N TRP A 75 -5.46 17.05 -10.53
CA TRP A 75 -5.23 15.64 -10.79
C TRP A 75 -6.57 14.91 -10.93
N PRO A 76 -6.64 13.85 -11.75
CA PRO A 76 -7.80 12.96 -11.79
C PRO A 76 -8.31 12.59 -10.38
N ASP A 77 -9.62 12.69 -10.14
CA ASP A 77 -10.22 12.49 -8.81
C ASP A 77 -9.91 11.14 -8.16
N PHE A 78 -9.58 10.11 -8.97
CA PHE A 78 -9.17 8.81 -8.45
C PHE A 78 -7.77 8.81 -7.80
N LEU A 79 -6.87 9.73 -8.19
CA LEU A 79 -5.49 9.76 -7.70
C LEU A 79 -5.40 10.13 -6.21
N PRO A 80 -6.06 11.21 -5.72
CA PRO A 80 -6.09 11.50 -4.28
C PRO A 80 -6.64 10.34 -3.45
N VAL A 81 -7.71 9.66 -3.93
CA VAL A 81 -8.28 8.49 -3.25
C VAL A 81 -7.28 7.34 -3.19
N LEU A 82 -6.58 7.06 -4.30
CA LEU A 82 -5.54 6.03 -4.34
C LEU A 82 -4.36 6.36 -3.42
N LEU A 83 -3.92 7.62 -3.38
CA LEU A 83 -2.84 8.09 -2.51
C LEU A 83 -3.23 8.00 -1.03
N LEU A 84 -4.49 8.28 -0.71
CA LEU A 84 -5.03 8.10 0.64
C LEU A 84 -5.01 6.61 1.04
N LEU A 85 -5.46 5.70 0.16
CA LEU A 85 -5.35 4.26 0.36
C LEU A 85 -3.89 3.80 0.58
N LEU A 86 -2.94 4.44 -0.10
CA LEU A 86 -1.51 4.23 0.08
C LEU A 86 -1.01 4.67 1.47
N ALA A 87 -1.46 5.84 1.93
CA ALA A 87 -1.09 6.37 3.23
C ALA A 87 -1.53 5.45 4.39
N PHE A 88 -2.63 4.71 4.23
CA PHE A 88 -3.05 3.69 5.20
C PHE A 88 -2.06 2.53 5.33
N VAL A 89 -1.46 2.10 4.23
CA VAL A 89 -0.53 0.95 4.20
C VAL A 89 0.89 1.48 4.00
N GLY A 90 1.40 2.14 5.05
CA GLY A 90 2.65 2.89 5.01
C GLY A 90 3.71 2.39 6.00
N GLY A 91 4.97 2.54 5.62
CA GLY A 91 6.13 2.43 6.50
C GLY A 91 6.58 1.01 6.90
N CYS A 92 7.89 0.86 7.06
CA CYS A 92 8.51 -0.37 7.53
C CYS A 92 8.36 -0.55 9.05
N GLY A 93 8.46 -1.81 9.52
CA GLY A 93 8.52 -2.12 10.95
C GLY A 93 9.69 -1.42 11.63
N GLY A 94 9.42 -0.63 12.68
CA GLY A 94 10.43 0.16 13.41
C GLY A 94 10.62 1.59 12.92
N SER A 95 9.90 2.04 11.88
CA SER A 95 9.90 3.45 11.43
C SER A 95 8.96 4.34 12.26
N THR A 96 9.12 5.66 12.17
CA THR A 96 8.21 6.69 12.72
C THR A 96 6.92 6.89 11.92
N ALA A 97 6.78 6.24 10.76
CA ALA A 97 5.56 6.34 9.94
C ALA A 97 4.31 5.85 10.69
N GLY A 98 3.19 6.57 10.58
CA GLY A 98 1.97 6.35 11.36
C GLY A 98 0.98 5.33 10.79
N GLY A 99 1.07 5.00 9.50
CA GLY A 99 0.16 4.05 8.84
C GLY A 99 0.21 2.62 9.40
N MET A 100 -0.71 1.77 8.95
CA MET A 100 -0.65 0.33 9.22
C MET A 100 0.64 -0.23 8.62
N LYS A 101 1.61 -0.49 9.51
CA LYS A 101 2.92 -1.02 9.15
C LYS A 101 2.79 -2.17 8.16
N VAL A 102 3.62 -2.14 7.12
CA VAL A 102 3.57 -3.10 6.01
C VAL A 102 3.63 -4.56 6.50
N MET A 103 4.35 -4.82 7.60
CA MET A 103 4.37 -6.12 8.27
C MET A 103 3.00 -6.66 8.68
N ARG A 104 2.16 -5.81 9.28
CA ARG A 104 0.82 -6.20 9.75
C ARG A 104 -0.12 -6.40 8.57
N ALA A 105 -0.04 -5.51 7.57
CA ALA A 105 -0.78 -5.65 6.32
C ALA A 105 -0.44 -6.96 5.60
N MET A 106 0.85 -7.34 5.54
CA MET A 106 1.31 -8.59 4.94
C MET A 106 0.77 -9.82 5.67
N LEU A 107 0.81 -9.80 7.01
CA LEU A 107 0.29 -10.88 7.84
C LEU A 107 -1.20 -11.10 7.60
N LEU A 108 -1.99 -10.02 7.56
CA LEU A 108 -3.43 -10.06 7.27
C LEU A 108 -3.71 -10.59 5.87
N ALA A 109 -3.03 -10.07 4.86
CA ALA A 109 -3.19 -10.54 3.48
C ALA A 109 -2.90 -12.04 3.36
N LYS A 110 -1.80 -12.50 3.98
CA LYS A 110 -1.41 -13.90 3.93
C LYS A 110 -2.36 -14.81 4.72
N GLN A 111 -2.89 -14.34 5.85
CA GLN A 111 -3.94 -15.03 6.60
C GLN A 111 -5.22 -15.13 5.77
N GLY A 112 -5.61 -14.06 5.07
CA GLY A 112 -6.77 -14.07 4.17
C GLY A 112 -6.64 -15.11 3.05
N PHE A 113 -5.50 -15.12 2.34
CA PHE A 113 -5.23 -16.15 1.33
C PHE A 113 -5.19 -17.57 1.91
N TYR A 114 -4.69 -17.70 3.14
CA TYR A 114 -4.66 -18.98 3.85
C TYR A 114 -6.06 -19.49 4.17
N GLU A 115 -6.95 -18.64 4.70
CA GLU A 115 -8.35 -19.00 4.96
C GLU A 115 -9.08 -19.32 3.65
N VAL A 116 -8.92 -18.52 2.60
CA VAL A 116 -9.51 -18.82 1.27
C VAL A 116 -9.07 -20.20 0.76
N ARG A 117 -7.78 -20.55 0.89
CA ARG A 117 -7.29 -21.88 0.49
C ARG A 117 -7.85 -23.00 1.37
N ARG A 118 -8.04 -22.74 2.67
CA ARG A 118 -8.64 -23.67 3.61
C ARG A 118 -10.11 -23.92 3.30
N LEU A 119 -10.86 -22.89 2.88
CA LEU A 119 -12.23 -23.03 2.39
C LEU A 119 -12.30 -23.95 1.16
N ILE A 120 -11.33 -23.83 0.24
CA ILE A 120 -11.28 -24.68 -0.96
C ILE A 120 -10.80 -26.11 -0.62
N HIS A 121 -9.82 -26.25 0.28
CA HIS A 121 -9.25 -27.55 0.68
C HIS A 121 -9.38 -27.77 2.20
N PRO A 122 -10.57 -28.18 2.69
CA PRO A 122 -10.86 -28.25 4.13
C PRO A 122 -10.03 -29.29 4.90
N ARG A 123 -9.45 -30.28 4.22
CA ARG A 123 -8.60 -31.33 4.82
C ARG A 123 -7.11 -30.99 4.83
N ALA A 124 -6.71 -29.88 4.21
CA ALA A 124 -5.30 -29.50 4.16
C ALA A 124 -4.86 -28.85 5.49
N MET A 125 -4.11 -29.59 6.31
CA MET A 125 -3.43 -29.04 7.49
C MET A 125 -2.21 -28.22 7.08
N THR A 126 -2.46 -27.09 6.43
CA THR A 126 -1.41 -26.11 6.15
C THR A 126 -1.18 -25.30 7.44
N LYS A 127 0.00 -24.72 7.66
CA LYS A 127 0.20 -23.75 8.75
C LYS A 127 0.61 -22.42 8.13
N LEU A 128 0.13 -21.29 8.63
CA LEU A 128 0.59 -19.99 8.15
C LEU A 128 2.08 -19.84 8.47
N ARG A 129 2.91 -19.70 7.45
CA ARG A 129 4.37 -19.57 7.58
C ARG A 129 4.86 -18.26 7.00
N ILE A 130 5.80 -17.58 7.64
CA ILE A 130 6.59 -16.50 7.04
C ILE A 130 8.03 -16.99 6.92
N GLY A 131 8.54 -17.07 5.70
CA GLY A 131 9.81 -17.73 5.41
C GLY A 131 9.81 -19.18 5.90
N ARG A 132 10.67 -19.47 6.89
CA ARG A 132 10.82 -20.82 7.48
C ARG A 132 10.09 -21.02 8.81
N ARG A 133 9.43 -19.99 9.38
CA ARG A 133 8.76 -20.09 10.70
C ARG A 133 7.25 -20.08 10.57
N VAL A 134 6.60 -20.85 11.43
CA VAL A 134 5.15 -20.84 11.62
C VAL A 134 4.79 -19.59 12.43
N VAL A 135 3.79 -18.85 11.97
CA VAL A 135 3.23 -17.71 12.69
C VAL A 135 2.32 -18.24 13.78
N ASP A 136 2.53 -17.78 15.01
CA ASP A 136 1.72 -18.20 16.15
C ASP A 136 0.30 -17.60 16.10
N ALA A 137 -0.68 -18.36 16.60
CA ALA A 137 -2.08 -17.97 16.57
C ALA A 137 -2.36 -16.73 17.45
N GLN A 138 -1.64 -16.60 18.58
CA GLN A 138 -1.77 -15.43 19.46
C GLN A 138 -1.32 -14.15 18.76
N LEU A 139 -0.21 -14.21 18.01
CA LEU A 139 0.27 -13.07 17.22
C LEU A 139 -0.74 -12.66 16.15
N MET A 140 -1.39 -13.63 15.52
CA MET A 140 -2.45 -13.34 14.55
C MET A 140 -3.65 -12.66 15.20
N GLN A 141 -4.11 -13.13 16.36
CA GLN A 141 -5.19 -12.49 17.12
C GLN A 141 -4.87 -11.03 17.48
N SER A 142 -3.63 -10.75 17.93
CA SER A 142 -3.20 -9.38 18.22
C SER A 142 -3.22 -8.48 16.97
N VAL A 143 -2.86 -9.02 15.80
CA VAL A 143 -2.90 -8.28 14.53
C VAL A 143 -4.34 -7.97 14.10
N TRP A 144 -5.28 -8.92 14.26
CA TRP A 144 -6.70 -8.68 14.03
C TRP A 144 -7.28 -7.62 14.97
N GLY A 145 -6.93 -7.67 16.26
CA GLY A 145 -7.34 -6.67 17.24
C GLY A 145 -6.83 -5.27 16.88
N TYR A 146 -5.55 -5.16 16.50
CA TYR A 146 -4.99 -3.89 16.02
C TYR A 146 -5.73 -3.37 14.77
N PHE A 147 -6.00 -4.23 13.80
CA PHE A 147 -6.71 -3.86 12.57
C PHE A 147 -8.13 -3.36 12.86
N ALA A 148 -8.87 -4.06 13.72
CA ALA A 148 -10.21 -3.65 14.12
C ALA A 148 -10.21 -2.29 14.81
N LEU A 149 -9.33 -2.07 15.79
CA LEU A 149 -9.20 -0.79 16.48
C LEU A 149 -8.79 0.33 15.52
N TYR A 150 -7.84 0.07 14.61
CA TYR A 150 -7.39 1.04 13.63
C TYR A 150 -8.54 1.51 12.72
N MET A 151 -9.37 0.57 12.23
CA MET A 151 -10.54 0.90 11.40
C MET A 151 -11.61 1.65 12.19
N ILE A 152 -11.88 1.25 13.44
CA ILE A 152 -12.85 1.93 14.31
C ILE A 152 -12.43 3.37 14.55
N THR A 153 -11.17 3.61 14.93
CA THR A 153 -10.66 4.96 15.15
C THR A 153 -10.70 5.79 13.88
N PHE A 154 -10.39 5.20 12.73
CA PHE A 154 -10.48 5.91 11.45
C PHE A 154 -11.91 6.32 11.12
N VAL A 155 -12.89 5.42 11.29
CA VAL A 155 -14.30 5.75 11.03
C VAL A 155 -14.80 6.81 12.01
N ILE A 156 -14.46 6.72 13.31
CA ILE A 156 -14.92 7.68 14.32
C ILE A 156 -14.31 9.06 14.09
N CYS A 157 -13.02 9.13 13.75
CA CYS A 157 -12.32 10.40 13.57
C CYS A 157 -12.53 10.99 12.17
N GLY A 158 -12.91 10.16 11.19
CA GLY A 158 -13.16 10.56 9.81
C GLY A 158 -14.63 10.88 9.51
N LEU A 159 -15.57 10.51 10.39
CA LEU A 159 -16.96 10.99 10.39
C LEU A 159 -17.04 12.41 10.94
#